data_AF-A0A543Q077-F1
#
_entry.id   AF-A0A543Q077-F1
#
_cell.length_a   1.000
_cell.length_b   1.000
_cell.length_c   1.000
_cell.angle_alpha   90.00
_cell.angle_beta   90.00
_cell.angle_gamma   90.00
#
_symmetry.space_group_name_H-M   'P 1'
#
loop_
_entity.id
_entity.type
_entity.pdbx_description
1 polymer ?
#
loop_
_entity_poly.entity_id
_entity_poly.type
_entity_poly.pdbx_seq_one_letter_code
_entity_poly.pdbx_strand_id
1 'polypeptide(L)' 'MLKKTVMSLLCLSLAVPALSFAETATHAVKPLTPHQERMKTCNADAKGKKGAERKAFMKSCLGNK' A
#
# COMPACT_ATOMS: atom_id res chain seq x y z
N MET A 1 14.11 -14.67 15.07
CA MET A 1 14.59 -15.35 13.85
C MET A 1 13.51 -16.12 13.07
N LEU A 2 12.20 -15.88 13.35
CA LEU A 2 11.05 -16.56 12.74
C LEU A 2 10.72 -16.19 11.29
N LYS A 3 11.31 -15.12 10.76
CA LYS A 3 10.93 -14.54 9.45
C LYS A 3 11.61 -15.23 8.26
N LYS A 4 12.68 -16.00 8.51
CA LYS A 4 13.50 -16.63 7.47
C LYS A 4 13.01 -18.04 7.09
N THR A 5 12.22 -18.68 7.96
CA THR A 5 11.68 -20.04 7.75
C THR A 5 10.40 -20.05 6.90
N VAL A 6 9.66 -18.92 6.83
CA VAL A 6 8.40 -18.82 6.06
C VAL A 6 8.63 -18.67 4.55
N MET A 7 9.84 -18.33 4.11
CA MET A 7 10.18 -18.13 2.69
C MET A 7 11.06 -19.26 2.13
N SER A 8 10.93 -20.49 2.65
CA SER A 8 11.59 -21.69 2.09
C SER A 8 10.64 -22.88 1.89
N LEU A 9 9.33 -22.70 2.07
CA LEU A 9 8.31 -23.74 1.87
C LEU A 9 7.36 -23.37 0.71
N LEU A 10 7.90 -22.84 -0.39
CA LEU A 10 7.22 -22.75 -1.69
C LEU A 10 7.33 -24.08 -2.49
N CYS A 11 7.66 -25.18 -1.83
CA CYS A 11 7.62 -26.50 -2.44
C CYS A 11 6.62 -27.36 -1.70
N LEU A 12 5.74 -27.98 -2.51
CA LEU A 12 4.89 -29.13 -2.20
C LEU A 12 3.44 -28.82 -1.81
N SER A 13 2.63 -28.67 -2.87
CA SER A 13 1.35 -29.36 -3.10
C SER A 13 0.24 -29.27 -2.04
N LEU A 14 -0.92 -28.79 -2.49
CA LEU A 14 -2.19 -29.56 -2.58
C LEU A 14 -3.34 -28.57 -2.74
N ALA A 15 -4.28 -28.90 -3.63
CA ALA A 15 -5.47 -28.13 -3.93
C ALA A 15 -6.28 -27.83 -2.65
N VAL A 16 -6.59 -26.56 -2.40
CA VAL A 16 -7.55 -26.12 -1.37
C VAL A 16 -8.72 -25.44 -2.09
N PRO A 17 -9.97 -25.86 -1.84
CA PRO A 17 -11.13 -25.54 -2.65
C PRO A 17 -11.59 -24.09 -2.48
N ALA A 18 -12.21 -23.57 -3.55
CA ALA A 18 -12.87 -22.29 -3.58
C ALA A 18 -14.10 -22.26 -2.64
N LEU A 19 -13.93 -21.68 -1.44
CA LEU A 19 -15.02 -21.15 -0.62
C LEU A 19 -14.57 -19.83 0.05
N SER A 20 -15.13 -18.74 -0.47
CA SER A 20 -15.46 -17.46 0.16
C SER A 20 -14.56 -16.87 1.25
N PHE A 21 -13.89 -15.76 0.92
CA PHE A 21 -14.03 -14.50 1.70
C PHE A 21 -14.09 -13.32 0.73
N ALA A 22 -15.27 -13.12 0.14
CA ALA A 22 -15.66 -11.81 -0.35
C ALA A 22 -16.04 -10.97 0.87
N GLU A 23 -15.05 -10.34 1.52
CA GLU A 23 -15.33 -9.26 2.46
C GLU A 23 -15.54 -7.98 1.65
N THR A 24 -16.81 -7.72 1.32
CA THR A 24 -17.25 -6.39 0.90
C THR A 24 -17.12 -5.45 2.09
N ALA A 25 -15.91 -4.91 2.28
CA ALA A 25 -15.66 -3.86 3.24
C ALA A 25 -16.47 -2.61 2.85
N THR A 26 -17.65 -2.45 3.45
CA THR A 26 -18.37 -1.18 3.53
C THR A 26 -17.52 -0.22 4.34
N HIS A 27 -16.55 0.43 3.68
CA HIS A 27 -15.82 1.54 4.27
C HIS A 27 -16.79 2.70 4.47
N ALA A 28 -17.34 2.79 5.68
CA ALA A 28 -17.92 4.02 6.19
C ALA A 28 -16.91 5.14 5.94
N VAL A 29 -17.30 6.15 5.13
CA VAL A 29 -16.43 7.26 4.73
C VAL A 29 -16.19 8.13 5.97
N LYS A 30 -15.17 7.76 6.75
CA LYS A 30 -14.61 8.64 7.77
C LYS A 30 -13.94 9.81 7.04
N PRO A 31 -14.09 11.05 7.53
CA PRO A 31 -13.37 12.18 6.96
C PRO A 31 -11.88 11.88 6.99
N LEU A 32 -11.18 12.18 5.88
CA LEU A 32 -9.74 11.96 5.81
C LEU A 32 -9.06 12.84 6.86
N THR A 33 -8.06 12.28 7.52
CA THR A 33 -7.17 13.10 8.36
C THR A 33 -6.36 14.05 7.47
N PRO A 34 -5.92 15.22 7.97
CA PRO A 34 -5.13 16.17 7.19
C PRO A 34 -3.88 15.54 6.54
N HIS A 35 -3.27 14.56 7.22
CA HIS A 35 -2.14 13.80 6.67
C HIS A 35 -2.54 12.95 5.44
N GLN A 36 -3.70 12.31 5.49
CA GLN A 36 -4.22 11.51 4.37
C GLN A 36 -4.66 12.39 3.20
N GLU A 37 -5.25 13.55 3.46
CA GLU A 37 -5.58 14.53 2.42
C GLU A 37 -4.32 15.03 1.72
N ARG A 38 -3.29 15.41 2.49
CA ARG A 38 -2.00 15.80 1.92
C ARG A 38 -1.39 14.69 1.07
N MET A 39 -1.44 13.45 1.54
CA MET A 39 -0.93 12.32 0.79
C MET A 39 -1.67 12.15 -0.54
N LYS A 40 -2.99 12.33 -0.57
CA LYS A 40 -3.80 12.29 -1.80
C LYS A 40 -3.36 13.37 -2.78
N THR A 41 -3.21 14.62 -2.31
CA THR A 41 -2.76 15.75 -3.14
C THR A 41 -1.36 15.51 -3.70
N CYS A 42 -0.38 15.13 -2.86
CA CYS A 42 0.98 14.81 -3.31
C CYS A 42 0.98 13.70 -4.37
N ASN A 43 0.14 12.68 -4.24
CA ASN A 43 0.07 11.63 -5.26
C ASN A 43 -0.55 12.10 -6.58
N ALA A 44 -1.50 13.04 -6.54
CA ALA A 44 -2.08 13.65 -7.73
C ALA A 44 -1.05 14.52 -8.46
N ASP A 45 -0.26 15.30 -7.73
CA ASP A 45 0.77 16.19 -8.27
C ASP A 45 2.02 15.42 -8.75
N ALA A 46 2.23 14.21 -8.23
CA ALA A 46 3.27 13.31 -8.69
C ALA A 46 2.94 12.61 -10.03
N LYS A 47 1.81 12.93 -10.68
CA LYS A 47 1.48 12.41 -12.01
C LYS A 47 2.56 12.83 -13.02
N GLY A 48 2.97 11.90 -13.87
CA GLY A 48 4.05 12.11 -14.84
C GLY A 48 5.47 11.97 -14.27
N LYS A 49 5.67 12.06 -12.95
CA LYS A 49 6.98 11.84 -12.31
C LYS A 49 7.26 10.35 -12.16
N LYS A 50 8.47 9.92 -12.52
CA LYS A 50 8.91 8.52 -12.40
C LYS A 50 10.27 8.40 -11.71
N GLY A 51 10.55 7.24 -11.14
CA GLY A 51 11.85 6.91 -10.56
C GLY A 51 12.28 7.87 -9.44
N ALA A 52 13.53 8.33 -9.52
CA ALA A 52 14.13 9.22 -8.52
C ALA A 52 13.36 10.54 -8.38
N GLU A 53 12.85 11.09 -9.49
CA GLU A 53 12.12 12.35 -9.49
C GLU A 53 10.84 12.26 -8.64
N ARG A 54 10.06 11.17 -8.80
CA ARG A 54 8.87 10.95 -7.98
C ARG A 54 9.22 10.83 -6.51
N LYS A 55 10.27 10.10 -6.16
CA LYS A 55 10.69 9.91 -4.76
C LYS A 55 11.14 11.22 -4.13
N ALA A 56 11.93 12.03 -4.83
CA ALA A 56 12.37 13.34 -4.37
C ALA A 56 11.18 14.29 -4.16
N PHE A 57 10.28 14.35 -5.14
CA PHE A 57 9.04 15.12 -5.04
C PHE A 57 8.20 14.67 -3.85
N MET A 58 7.97 13.37 -3.69
CA MET A 58 7.16 12.84 -2.61
C MET A 58 7.79 13.12 -1.24
N LYS A 59 9.12 13.03 -1.11
CA LYS A 59 9.85 13.38 0.11
C LYS A 59 9.71 14.87 0.44
N SER A 60 9.73 15.73 -0.55
CA SER A 60 9.50 17.17 -0.36
C SER A 60 8.05 17.47 0.01
N CYS A 61 7.08 16.85 -0.66
CA CYS A 61 5.65 17.09 -0.47
C CYS A 61 5.13 16.55 0.87
N LEU A 62 5.71 15.44 1.34
CA LEU A 62 5.33 14.78 2.59
C LEU A 62 6.31 15.03 3.73
N GLY A 63 7.39 15.76 3.47
CA GLY A 63 8.40 16.07 4.46
C GLY A 63 7.80 16.94 5.56
N ASN A 64 7.47 16.33 6.68
CA ASN A 64 7.25 17.04 7.93
C ASN A 64 8.62 17.29 8.55
N LYS A 65 8.97 18.57 8.73
CA LYS A 65 9.68 18.99 9.94
C LYS A 65 8.63 19.26 11.01
#